data_AF-A0A0A2BRH3-F1
#
_entry.id   AF-A0A0A2BRH3-F1
#
_cell.length_a   1.000
_cell.length_b   1.000
_cell.length_c   1.000
_cell.angle_alpha   90.00
_cell.angle_beta   90.00
_cell.angle_gamma   90.00
#
_symmetry.space_group_name_H-M   'P 1'
#
loop_
_entity.id
_entity.type
_entity.pdbx_description
1 polymer ?
#
loop_
_entity_poly.entity_id
_entity_poly.type
_entity_poly.pdbx_seq_one_letter_code
_entity_poly.pdbx_strand_id
1 'polypeptide(L)'
;MNQAKKEQFSLRFRSSLEKWIDSSFKNFSLSMAIILALLLISIFVVVYLESRESIDRYGFNFLITSEWDPVNSKYGAFTAIYGTLITSIIALLAAIPLGVGTAILLTENILPKQFSEVIGLMIELLAAIPSVILGLWAVFIMEPFLRPVFNYIHNQFGWIPFFSSEAVGPSIAPAIIILVVMILPIITSISRDSLEQVPKKLREAAYGIGASRWSSLFNVILPASISGIAGGVLLALGRAMGETMAVTMIIGNSNNFSWSIFAPGYTISALLANQFGEADGSQVSSLMYAAFILMLMTLIINIFAQWLVRKLSLKY
;
A
#
# COMPACT_ATOMS: atom_id res chain seq x y z
N MET A 1 39.75 -33.61 23.78
CA MET A 1 38.65 -33.30 22.84
C MET A 1 38.19 -31.86 23.07
N ASN A 2 38.46 -30.86 22.24
CA ASN A 2 39.13 -30.82 20.94
C ASN A 2 39.51 -29.35 20.61
N GLN A 3 40.72 -28.91 21.01
CA GLN A 3 41.32 -27.68 20.47
C GLN A 3 41.44 -27.77 18.93
N ALA A 4 41.66 -28.98 18.41
CA ALA A 4 41.64 -29.29 16.97
C ALA A 4 40.33 -28.97 16.23
N LYS A 5 39.18 -28.91 16.93
CA LYS A 5 37.89 -28.54 16.30
C LYS A 5 37.66 -27.02 16.28
N LYS A 6 38.39 -26.28 17.13
CA LYS A 6 38.37 -24.80 17.16
C LYS A 6 39.25 -24.21 16.06
N GLU A 7 40.33 -24.89 15.69
CA GLU A 7 41.23 -24.50 14.59
C GLU A 7 40.69 -24.82 13.18
N GLN A 8 39.77 -25.79 13.05
CA GLN A 8 39.15 -26.11 11.74
C GLN A 8 38.28 -24.97 11.17
N PHE A 9 37.88 -24.00 11.99
CA PHE A 9 37.10 -22.83 11.54
C PHE A 9 37.92 -21.55 11.37
N SER A 10 39.20 -21.51 11.78
CA SER A 10 39.95 -20.25 11.86
C SER A 10 40.85 -19.92 10.66
N LEU A 11 41.02 -20.80 9.67
CA LEU A 11 41.94 -20.53 8.54
C LEU A 11 41.46 -21.11 7.20
N ARG A 12 40.23 -20.84 6.75
CA ARG A 12 40.00 -20.78 5.30
C ARG A 12 40.62 -19.47 4.80
N PHE A 13 41.86 -19.52 4.33
CA PHE A 13 42.42 -18.45 3.52
C PHE A 13 41.53 -18.31 2.28
N ARG A 14 40.59 -17.36 2.32
CA ARG A 14 39.78 -17.01 1.14
C ARG A 14 40.73 -16.74 -0.02
N SER A 15 40.49 -17.37 -1.16
CA SER A 15 41.35 -17.19 -2.34
C SER A 15 41.35 -15.70 -2.74
N SER A 16 42.42 -15.23 -3.39
CA SER A 16 42.47 -13.85 -3.89
C SER A 16 41.30 -13.53 -4.83
N LEU A 17 40.88 -14.53 -5.63
CA LEU A 17 39.70 -14.48 -6.47
C LEU A 17 38.41 -14.32 -5.66
N GLU A 18 38.20 -15.13 -4.61
CA GLU A 18 37.02 -15.02 -3.74
C GLU A 18 36.94 -13.65 -3.05
N LYS A 19 38.07 -13.12 -2.56
CA LYS A 19 38.12 -11.79 -1.95
C LYS A 19 37.80 -10.69 -2.97
N TRP A 20 38.32 -10.82 -4.19
CA TRP A 20 38.05 -9.86 -5.26
C TRP A 20 36.60 -9.89 -5.72
N ILE A 21 36.01 -11.09 -5.88
CA ILE A 21 34.59 -11.26 -6.23
C ILE A 21 33.69 -10.69 -5.12
N ASP A 22 33.94 -11.04 -3.86
CA ASP A 22 33.16 -10.54 -2.72
C ASP A 22 33.24 -9.01 -2.60
N SER A 23 34.45 -8.44 -2.72
CA SER A 23 34.63 -6.98 -2.68
C SER A 23 34.00 -6.28 -3.89
N SER A 24 34.09 -6.86 -5.08
CA SER A 24 33.52 -6.29 -6.31
C SER A 24 31.99 -6.32 -6.24
N PHE A 25 31.42 -7.44 -5.80
CA PHE A 25 29.98 -7.58 -5.59
C PHE A 25 29.46 -6.59 -4.54
N LYS A 26 30.16 -6.46 -3.41
CA LYS A 26 29.82 -5.47 -2.37
C LYS A 26 29.84 -4.04 -2.91
N ASN A 27 30.90 -3.65 -3.62
CA ASN A 27 31.03 -2.30 -4.17
C ASN A 27 29.99 -2.03 -5.26
N PHE A 28 29.69 -3.03 -6.10
CA PHE A 28 28.64 -2.94 -7.10
C PHE A 28 27.26 -2.76 -6.46
N SER A 29 26.91 -3.60 -5.47
CA SER A 29 25.64 -3.49 -4.74
C SER A 29 25.50 -2.14 -4.02
N LEU A 30 26.56 -1.66 -3.38
CA LEU A 30 26.58 -0.34 -2.74
C LEU A 30 26.39 0.78 -3.77
N SER A 31 27.05 0.70 -4.92
CA SER A 31 26.94 1.69 -5.99
C SER A 31 25.51 1.74 -6.55
N MET A 32 24.88 0.58 -6.77
CA MET A 32 23.47 0.51 -7.20
C MET A 32 22.52 1.12 -6.17
N ALA A 33 22.74 0.84 -4.89
CA ALA A 33 21.95 1.43 -3.80
C ALA A 33 22.10 2.96 -3.73
N ILE A 34 23.32 3.48 -3.90
CA ILE A 34 23.59 4.92 -3.94
C ILE A 34 22.92 5.57 -5.16
N ILE A 35 23.04 4.96 -6.35
CA ILE A 35 22.40 5.47 -7.57
C ILE A 35 20.88 5.52 -7.40
N LEU A 36 20.26 4.48 -6.83
CA LEU A 36 18.83 4.47 -6.56
C LEU A 36 18.43 5.59 -5.59
N ALA A 37 19.20 5.79 -4.51
CA ALA A 37 18.95 6.86 -3.55
C ALA A 37 19.07 8.26 -4.19
N LEU A 38 20.13 8.47 -4.98
CA LEU A 38 20.33 9.72 -5.73
C LEU A 38 19.22 9.97 -6.74
N LEU A 39 18.74 8.93 -7.43
CA LEU A 39 17.63 9.03 -8.37
C LEU A 39 16.34 9.44 -7.68
N LEU A 40 16.00 8.84 -6.53
CA LEU A 40 14.81 9.22 -5.75
C LEU A 40 14.89 10.68 -5.27
N ILE A 41 16.06 11.11 -4.77
CA ILE A 41 16.29 12.50 -4.37
C ILE A 41 16.17 13.42 -5.59
N SER A 42 16.72 13.03 -6.74
CA SER A 42 16.68 13.82 -7.96
C SER A 42 15.24 14.01 -8.44
N ILE A 43 14.42 12.95 -8.45
CA ILE A 43 12.99 13.03 -8.78
C ILE A 43 12.28 14.00 -7.83
N PHE A 44 12.54 13.90 -6.52
CA PHE A 44 11.95 14.80 -5.53
C PHE A 44 12.32 16.27 -5.80
N VAL A 45 13.59 16.55 -6.11
CA VAL A 45 14.06 17.90 -6.42
C VAL A 45 13.44 18.42 -7.71
N VAL A 46 13.40 17.60 -8.78
CA VAL A 46 12.81 18.02 -10.06
C VAL A 46 11.32 18.34 -9.89
N VAL A 47 10.55 17.47 -9.23
CA VAL A 47 9.12 17.70 -8.96
C VAL A 47 8.90 18.98 -8.12
N TYR A 48 9.78 19.26 -7.16
CA TYR A 48 9.75 20.50 -6.40
C TYR A 48 10.08 21.74 -7.26
N LEU A 49 11.07 21.66 -8.15
CA LEU A 49 11.45 22.78 -9.01
C LEU A 49 10.34 23.11 -10.02
N GLU A 50 9.77 22.08 -10.65
CA GLU A 50 8.68 22.23 -11.63
C GLU A 50 7.35 22.69 -11.01
N SER A 51 7.18 22.53 -9.69
CA SER A 51 5.96 22.98 -8.99
C SER A 51 6.03 24.42 -8.46
N ARG A 52 7.18 25.11 -8.59
CA ARG A 52 7.40 26.42 -7.97
C ARG A 52 6.40 27.48 -8.40
N GLU A 53 6.09 27.56 -9.70
CA GLU A 53 5.16 28.56 -10.22
C GLU A 53 3.77 28.42 -9.55
N SER A 54 3.30 27.19 -9.37
CA SER A 54 2.02 26.91 -8.73
C SER A 54 2.06 27.07 -7.21
N ILE A 55 3.19 26.74 -6.57
CA ILE A 55 3.41 27.01 -5.14
C ILE A 55 3.33 28.51 -4.88
N ASP A 56 4.00 29.33 -5.69
CA ASP A 56 4.01 30.78 -5.52
C ASP A 56 2.63 31.40 -5.82
N ARG A 57 1.90 30.84 -6.79
CA ARG A 57 0.58 31.35 -7.22
C ARG A 57 -0.56 30.95 -6.28
N TYR A 58 -0.64 29.68 -5.89
CA TYR A 58 -1.77 29.15 -5.12
C TYR A 58 -1.43 28.87 -3.66
N GLY A 59 -0.16 28.57 -3.35
CA GLY A 59 0.31 28.26 -2.00
C GLY A 59 -0.58 27.23 -1.30
N PHE A 60 -0.88 27.48 -0.03
CA PHE A 60 -1.74 26.60 0.78
C PHE A 60 -3.19 26.51 0.28
N ASN A 61 -3.69 27.50 -0.47
CA ASN A 61 -5.07 27.46 -0.98
C ASN A 61 -5.27 26.28 -1.93
N PHE A 62 -4.22 25.86 -2.63
CA PHE A 62 -4.24 24.68 -3.48
C PHE A 62 -4.69 23.40 -2.75
N LEU A 63 -4.42 23.29 -1.44
CA LEU A 63 -4.75 22.10 -0.64
C LEU A 63 -6.23 22.05 -0.22
N ILE A 64 -6.91 23.19 -0.17
CA ILE A 64 -8.29 23.32 0.32
C ILE A 64 -9.29 23.61 -0.78
N THR A 65 -8.83 24.06 -1.95
CA THR A 65 -9.65 24.31 -3.12
C THR A 65 -9.90 23.01 -3.89
N SER A 66 -11.16 22.78 -4.27
CA SER A 66 -11.60 21.64 -5.10
C SER A 66 -11.79 21.99 -6.57
N GLU A 67 -11.77 23.28 -6.92
CA GLU A 67 -11.94 23.76 -8.30
C GLU A 67 -10.70 23.39 -9.14
N TRP A 68 -10.93 22.67 -10.24
CA TRP A 68 -9.91 22.36 -11.25
C TRP A 68 -10.45 22.77 -12.62
N ASP A 69 -10.05 23.95 -13.07
CA ASP A 69 -10.49 24.57 -14.31
C ASP A 69 -9.26 25.05 -15.10
N PRO A 70 -8.79 24.24 -16.08
CA PRO A 70 -7.69 24.62 -16.95
C PRO A 70 -7.93 25.88 -17.78
N VAL A 71 -9.19 26.15 -18.16
CA VAL A 71 -9.54 27.29 -19.03
C VAL A 71 -9.32 28.62 -18.29
N ASN A 72 -9.69 28.67 -17.02
CA ASN A 72 -9.53 29.86 -16.18
C ASN A 72 -8.23 29.85 -15.35
N SER A 73 -7.33 28.89 -15.58
CA SER A 73 -6.10 28.69 -14.80
C SER A 73 -6.35 28.68 -13.29
N LYS A 74 -7.36 27.90 -12.86
CA LYS A 74 -7.65 27.69 -11.44
C LYS A 74 -7.44 26.23 -11.11
N TYR A 75 -6.61 25.96 -10.12
CA TYR A 75 -6.26 24.59 -9.75
C TYR A 75 -6.32 24.42 -8.24
N GLY A 76 -6.88 23.29 -7.82
CA GLY A 76 -6.96 22.88 -6.44
C GLY A 76 -6.96 21.36 -6.35
N ALA A 77 -6.21 20.82 -5.40
CA ALA A 77 -6.01 19.39 -5.23
C ALA A 77 -6.83 18.80 -4.08
N PHE A 78 -7.70 19.56 -3.41
CA PHE A 78 -8.43 19.09 -2.23
C PHE A 78 -9.18 17.78 -2.48
N THR A 79 -9.99 17.72 -3.54
CA THR A 79 -10.76 16.53 -3.91
C THR A 79 -9.83 15.34 -4.19
N ALA A 80 -8.71 15.58 -4.86
CA ALA A 80 -7.71 14.56 -5.18
C ALA A 80 -6.97 14.03 -3.94
N ILE A 81 -6.59 14.92 -3.02
CA ILE A 81 -5.95 14.59 -1.74
C ILE A 81 -6.92 13.77 -0.87
N TYR A 82 -8.15 14.25 -0.72
CA TYR A 82 -9.20 13.56 0.02
C TYR A 82 -9.45 12.16 -0.56
N GLY A 83 -9.62 12.06 -1.89
CA GLY A 83 -9.85 10.79 -2.55
C GLY A 83 -8.70 9.81 -2.38
N THR A 84 -7.44 10.26 -2.48
CA THR A 84 -6.28 9.38 -2.21
C THR A 84 -6.27 8.89 -0.76
N LEU A 85 -6.55 9.76 0.21
CA LEU A 85 -6.56 9.38 1.64
C LEU A 85 -7.71 8.44 1.98
N ILE A 86 -8.94 8.78 1.59
CA ILE A 86 -10.13 7.99 1.95
C ILE A 86 -10.09 6.61 1.31
N THR A 87 -9.65 6.52 0.04
CA THR A 87 -9.56 5.24 -0.65
C THR A 87 -8.48 4.34 -0.03
N SER A 88 -7.29 4.86 0.21
CA SER A 88 -6.17 4.10 0.78
C SER A 88 -6.41 3.67 2.23
N ILE A 89 -6.92 4.58 3.09
CA ILE A 89 -7.18 4.29 4.50
C ILE A 89 -8.28 3.23 4.64
N ILE A 90 -9.41 3.39 3.94
CA ILE A 90 -10.51 2.42 4.07
C ILE A 90 -10.14 1.08 3.45
N ALA A 91 -9.43 1.08 2.32
CA ALA A 91 -8.92 -0.16 1.74
C ALA A 91 -8.01 -0.90 2.71
N LEU A 92 -7.12 -0.20 3.42
CA LEU A 92 -6.27 -0.82 4.45
C LEU A 92 -7.06 -1.33 5.65
N LEU A 93 -8.03 -0.54 6.15
CA LEU A 93 -8.87 -0.95 7.27
C LEU A 93 -9.60 -2.27 6.98
N ALA A 94 -10.01 -2.48 5.72
CA ALA A 94 -10.60 -3.75 5.29
C ALA A 94 -9.55 -4.84 5.00
N ALA A 95 -8.46 -4.50 4.31
CA ALA A 95 -7.47 -5.47 3.85
C ALA A 95 -6.54 -6.00 4.96
N ILE A 96 -6.25 -5.23 6.01
CA ILE A 96 -5.43 -5.67 7.14
C ILE A 96 -6.04 -6.87 7.86
N PRO A 97 -7.29 -6.82 8.38
CA PRO A 97 -7.87 -7.96 9.07
C PRO A 97 -8.08 -9.15 8.15
N LEU A 98 -8.47 -8.93 6.88
CA LEU A 98 -8.62 -10.01 5.91
C LEU A 98 -7.29 -10.66 5.57
N GLY A 99 -6.24 -9.87 5.32
CA GLY A 99 -4.94 -10.37 4.91
C GLY A 99 -4.18 -11.06 6.04
N VAL A 100 -4.16 -10.45 7.23
CA VAL A 100 -3.55 -11.06 8.42
C VAL A 100 -4.35 -12.30 8.85
N GLY A 101 -5.68 -12.24 8.83
CA GLY A 101 -6.54 -13.39 9.12
C GLY A 101 -6.30 -14.55 8.15
N THR A 102 -6.16 -14.26 6.86
CA THR A 102 -5.83 -15.27 5.85
C THR A 102 -4.43 -15.83 6.09
N ALA A 103 -3.43 -15.00 6.41
CA ALA A 103 -2.09 -15.47 6.73
C ALA A 103 -2.07 -16.42 7.95
N ILE A 104 -2.79 -16.08 9.02
CA ILE A 104 -2.96 -16.96 10.20
C ILE A 104 -3.60 -18.30 9.79
N LEU A 105 -4.67 -18.25 8.98
CA LEU A 105 -5.37 -19.44 8.50
C LEU A 105 -4.44 -20.40 7.74
N LEU A 106 -3.54 -19.84 6.93
CA LEU A 106 -2.60 -20.60 6.11
C LEU A 106 -1.41 -21.15 6.91
N THR A 107 -0.91 -20.41 7.90
CA THR A 107 0.30 -20.78 8.65
C THR A 107 0.04 -21.63 9.90
N GLU A 108 -1.07 -21.44 10.61
CA GLU A 108 -1.28 -22.04 11.94
C GLU A 108 -1.97 -23.41 11.92
N ASN A 109 -1.80 -24.17 10.83
CA ASN A 109 -2.34 -25.53 10.64
C ASN A 109 -3.85 -25.63 10.94
N ILE A 110 -4.61 -24.57 10.63
CA ILE A 110 -6.06 -24.56 10.75
C ILE A 110 -6.68 -25.32 9.56
N LEU A 111 -6.08 -25.19 8.38
CA LEU A 111 -6.45 -25.92 7.16
C LEU A 111 -5.49 -27.11 6.91
N PRO A 112 -5.94 -28.15 6.19
CA PRO A 112 -5.03 -29.19 5.70
C PRO A 112 -3.99 -28.58 4.75
N LYS A 113 -2.74 -29.06 4.83
CA LYS A 113 -1.58 -28.46 4.15
C LYS A 113 -1.80 -28.23 2.64
N GLN A 114 -2.45 -29.16 1.96
CA GLN A 114 -2.77 -29.07 0.53
C GLN A 114 -3.64 -27.85 0.21
N PHE A 115 -4.64 -27.55 1.05
CA PHE A 115 -5.49 -26.38 0.87
C PHE A 115 -4.73 -25.09 1.13
N SER A 116 -3.88 -25.07 2.16
CA SER A 116 -3.04 -23.89 2.44
C SER A 116 -2.08 -23.58 1.28
N GLU A 117 -1.47 -24.60 0.68
CA GLU A 117 -0.58 -24.46 -0.47
C GLU A 117 -1.34 -23.95 -1.70
N VAL A 118 -2.52 -24.50 -2.01
CA VAL A 118 -3.34 -24.06 -3.15
C VAL A 118 -3.84 -22.64 -2.95
N ILE A 119 -4.37 -22.29 -1.78
CA ILE A 119 -4.86 -20.93 -1.50
C ILE A 119 -3.69 -19.94 -1.56
N GLY A 120 -2.54 -20.29 -0.99
CA GLY A 120 -1.33 -19.47 -1.07
C GLY A 120 -0.93 -19.17 -2.51
N LEU A 121 -0.91 -20.20 -3.37
CA LEU A 121 -0.64 -20.04 -4.80
C LEU A 121 -1.66 -19.11 -5.47
N MET A 122 -2.96 -19.27 -5.20
CA MET A 122 -4.00 -18.41 -5.79
C MET A 122 -3.82 -16.93 -5.39
N ILE A 123 -3.41 -16.67 -4.15
CA ILE A 123 -3.15 -15.31 -3.66
C ILE A 123 -1.94 -14.69 -4.37
N GLU A 124 -0.87 -15.47 -4.56
CA GLU A 124 0.31 -15.03 -5.32
C GLU A 124 -0.04 -14.75 -6.79
N LEU A 125 -0.87 -15.61 -7.40
CA LEU A 125 -1.36 -15.39 -8.77
C LEU A 125 -2.22 -14.13 -8.89
N LEU A 126 -3.00 -13.79 -7.85
CA LEU A 126 -3.78 -12.55 -7.83
C LEU A 126 -2.88 -11.31 -7.89
N ALA A 127 -1.71 -11.35 -7.26
CA ALA A 127 -0.73 -10.26 -7.30
C ALA A 127 -0.05 -10.10 -8.67
N ALA A 128 -0.05 -11.15 -9.51
CA ALA A 128 0.52 -11.14 -10.85
C ALA A 128 -0.40 -10.48 -11.90
N ILE A 129 -1.67 -10.26 -11.58
CA ILE A 129 -2.63 -9.66 -12.52
C ILE A 129 -2.30 -8.17 -12.70
N PRO A 130 -2.10 -7.69 -13.94
CA PRO A 130 -1.94 -6.27 -14.24
C PRO A 130 -3.10 -5.43 -13.70
N SER A 131 -2.80 -4.28 -13.09
CA SER A 131 -3.80 -3.40 -12.48
C SER A 131 -4.88 -2.93 -13.45
N VAL A 132 -4.51 -2.66 -14.71
CA VAL A 132 -5.44 -2.29 -15.79
C VAL A 132 -6.51 -3.36 -16.01
N ILE A 133 -6.15 -4.65 -15.97
CA ILE A 133 -7.10 -5.75 -16.16
C ILE A 133 -8.09 -5.79 -14.99
N LEU A 134 -7.61 -5.60 -13.76
CA LEU A 134 -8.46 -5.49 -12.58
C LEU A 134 -9.38 -4.25 -12.64
N GLY A 135 -8.89 -3.13 -13.16
CA GLY A 135 -9.70 -1.92 -13.40
C GLY A 135 -10.82 -2.14 -14.40
N LEU A 136 -10.54 -2.77 -15.55
CA LEU A 136 -11.57 -3.12 -16.53
C LEU A 136 -12.58 -4.13 -15.96
N TRP A 137 -12.11 -5.16 -15.26
CA TRP A 137 -12.99 -6.09 -14.55
C TRP A 137 -13.88 -5.37 -13.53
N ALA A 138 -13.32 -4.39 -12.81
CA ALA A 138 -14.06 -3.60 -11.83
C ALA A 138 -15.22 -2.84 -12.50
N VAL A 139 -15.00 -2.22 -13.65
CA VAL A 139 -16.02 -1.46 -14.40
C VAL A 139 -17.09 -2.37 -14.99
N PHE A 140 -16.70 -3.47 -15.63
CA PHE A 140 -17.66 -4.28 -16.40
C PHE A 140 -18.39 -5.33 -15.58
N ILE A 141 -17.81 -5.77 -14.46
CA ILE A 141 -18.34 -6.91 -13.69
C ILE A 141 -18.60 -6.50 -12.24
N MET A 142 -17.57 -6.00 -11.54
CA MET A 142 -17.67 -5.76 -10.09
C MET A 142 -18.67 -4.65 -9.75
N GLU A 143 -18.61 -3.51 -10.44
CA GLU A 143 -19.48 -2.36 -10.16
C GLU A 143 -20.95 -2.67 -10.44
N PRO A 144 -21.34 -3.25 -11.60
CA PRO A 144 -22.72 -3.66 -11.83
C PRO A 144 -23.21 -4.69 -10.82
N PHE A 145 -22.33 -5.60 -10.38
CA PHE A 145 -22.66 -6.62 -9.38
C PHE A 145 -22.88 -6.04 -7.97
N LEU A 146 -22.09 -5.03 -7.57
CA LEU A 146 -22.18 -4.43 -6.24
C LEU A 146 -23.20 -3.30 -6.13
N ARG A 147 -23.59 -2.70 -7.27
CA ARG A 147 -24.55 -1.60 -7.33
C ARG A 147 -25.87 -1.86 -6.58
N PRO A 148 -26.52 -3.03 -6.66
CA PRO A 148 -27.73 -3.31 -5.87
C PRO A 148 -27.47 -3.22 -4.36
N VAL A 149 -26.29 -3.67 -3.90
CA VAL A 149 -25.89 -3.59 -2.49
C VAL A 149 -25.66 -2.13 -2.09
N PHE A 150 -24.97 -1.34 -2.91
CA PHE A 150 -24.76 0.08 -2.63
C PHE A 150 -26.06 0.87 -2.59
N ASN A 151 -26.98 0.62 -3.53
CA ASN A 151 -28.29 1.26 -3.53
C ASN A 151 -29.14 0.82 -2.33
N TYR A 152 -29.04 -0.45 -1.89
CA TYR A 152 -29.66 -0.89 -0.66
C TYR A 152 -29.10 -0.14 0.56
N ILE A 153 -27.77 0.00 0.66
CA ILE A 153 -27.12 0.76 1.74
C ILE A 153 -27.56 2.23 1.72
N HIS A 154 -27.59 2.86 0.54
CA HIS A 154 -28.08 4.23 0.39
C HIS A 154 -29.54 4.36 0.85
N ASN A 155 -30.43 3.44 0.46
CA ASN A 155 -31.84 3.50 0.84
C ASN A 155 -32.06 3.36 2.36
N GLN A 156 -31.20 2.61 3.06
CA GLN A 156 -31.31 2.40 4.52
C GLN A 156 -30.54 3.44 5.33
N PHE A 157 -29.39 3.89 4.82
CA PHE A 157 -28.40 4.70 5.55
C PHE A 157 -28.07 6.03 4.87
N GLY A 158 -28.86 6.47 3.88
CA GLY A 158 -28.64 7.71 3.13
C GLY A 158 -28.72 8.99 3.96
N TRP A 159 -29.21 8.90 5.20
CA TRP A 159 -29.13 9.97 6.19
C TRP A 159 -27.70 10.21 6.72
N ILE A 160 -26.79 9.25 6.54
CA ILE A 160 -25.36 9.40 6.86
C ILE A 160 -24.68 10.08 5.65
N PRO A 161 -23.91 11.17 5.84
CA PRO A 161 -23.24 11.88 4.74
C PRO A 161 -22.36 10.99 3.85
N PHE A 162 -21.85 9.89 4.40
CA PHE A 162 -21.00 8.93 3.71
C PHE A 162 -21.74 8.07 2.69
N PHE A 163 -23.06 7.93 2.82
CA PHE A 163 -23.92 7.13 1.95
C PHE A 163 -25.02 7.98 1.30
N SER A 164 -24.89 9.30 1.30
CA SER A 164 -25.99 10.21 0.95
C SER A 164 -26.27 10.32 -0.55
N SER A 165 -25.41 9.76 -1.41
CA SER A 165 -25.63 9.75 -2.87
C SER A 165 -26.03 8.36 -3.36
N GLU A 166 -26.85 8.32 -4.40
CA GLU A 166 -27.18 7.08 -5.10
C GLU A 166 -25.97 6.50 -5.84
N ALA A 167 -25.88 5.17 -5.95
CA ALA A 167 -24.80 4.49 -6.66
C ALA A 167 -25.14 4.36 -8.15
N VAL A 168 -24.87 5.43 -8.89
CA VAL A 168 -25.21 5.54 -10.32
C VAL A 168 -24.06 5.09 -11.24
N GLY A 169 -22.85 4.85 -10.72
CA GLY A 169 -21.76 4.26 -11.49
C GLY A 169 -20.39 4.31 -10.81
N PRO A 170 -19.30 4.53 -11.58
CA PRO A 170 -17.96 4.74 -11.06
C PRO A 170 -17.93 5.74 -9.90
N SER A 171 -17.38 5.32 -8.77
CA SER A 171 -17.41 6.05 -7.50
C SER A 171 -16.29 5.59 -6.56
N ILE A 172 -16.13 6.29 -5.43
CA ILE A 172 -15.09 5.99 -4.43
C ILE A 172 -15.26 4.58 -3.85
N ALA A 173 -16.49 4.09 -3.66
CA ALA A 173 -16.77 2.79 -3.06
C ALA A 173 -16.25 1.59 -3.87
N PRO A 174 -16.58 1.43 -5.17
CA PRO A 174 -15.90 0.45 -6.03
C PRO A 174 -14.38 0.60 -6.05
N ALA A 175 -13.85 1.83 -6.03
CA ALA A 175 -12.41 2.08 -6.03
C ALA A 175 -11.74 1.55 -4.75
N ILE A 176 -12.39 1.69 -3.59
CA ILE A 176 -11.92 1.08 -2.33
C ILE A 176 -11.88 -0.44 -2.46
N ILE A 177 -12.91 -1.06 -3.01
CA ILE A 177 -13.00 -2.52 -3.08
C ILE A 177 -11.94 -3.10 -4.02
N ILE A 178 -11.71 -2.49 -5.18
CA ILE A 178 -10.63 -2.96 -6.07
C ILE A 178 -9.26 -2.78 -5.41
N LEU A 179 -9.04 -1.71 -4.65
CA LEU A 179 -7.82 -1.53 -3.87
C LEU A 179 -7.64 -2.62 -2.82
N VAL A 180 -8.70 -3.02 -2.11
CA VAL A 180 -8.65 -4.15 -1.17
C VAL A 180 -8.19 -5.41 -1.89
N VAL A 181 -8.80 -5.75 -3.03
CA VAL A 181 -8.41 -6.93 -3.83
C VAL A 181 -6.94 -6.88 -4.23
N MET A 182 -6.41 -5.69 -4.55
CA MET A 182 -5.04 -5.51 -5.01
C MET A 182 -3.99 -5.53 -3.90
N ILE A 183 -4.29 -5.00 -2.72
CA ILE A 183 -3.34 -4.93 -1.60
C ILE A 183 -3.42 -6.15 -0.67
N LEU A 184 -4.52 -6.90 -0.70
CA LEU A 184 -4.72 -8.10 0.08
C LEU A 184 -3.61 -9.15 -0.12
N PRO A 185 -3.15 -9.47 -1.35
CA PRO A 185 -2.05 -10.41 -1.55
C PRO A 185 -0.76 -10.00 -0.86
N ILE A 186 -0.44 -8.70 -0.88
CA ILE A 186 0.79 -8.16 -0.29
C ILE A 186 0.76 -8.31 1.23
N ILE A 187 -0.36 -7.94 1.85
CA ILE A 187 -0.52 -8.09 3.30
C ILE A 187 -0.47 -9.58 3.66
N THR A 188 -1.14 -10.43 2.89
CA THR A 188 -1.24 -11.86 3.21
C THR A 188 0.10 -12.57 3.07
N SER A 189 0.83 -12.38 1.96
CA SER A 189 2.11 -13.06 1.72
C SER A 189 3.17 -12.65 2.75
N ILE A 190 3.32 -11.34 2.99
CA ILE A 190 4.32 -10.84 3.94
C ILE A 190 3.96 -11.21 5.38
N SER A 191 2.67 -11.18 5.74
CA SER A 191 2.24 -11.62 7.07
C SER A 191 2.47 -13.11 7.26
N ARG A 192 2.22 -13.93 6.23
CA ARG A 192 2.47 -15.38 6.25
C ARG A 192 3.95 -15.67 6.45
N ASP A 193 4.82 -15.03 5.67
CA ASP A 193 6.28 -15.18 5.79
C ASP A 193 6.76 -14.78 7.20
N SER A 194 6.19 -13.70 7.75
CA SER A 194 6.55 -13.25 9.09
C SER A 194 6.07 -14.21 10.18
N LEU A 195 4.91 -14.85 10.02
CA LEU A 195 4.41 -15.86 10.96
C LEU A 195 5.23 -17.15 10.89
N GLU A 196 5.60 -17.59 9.68
CA GLU A 196 6.43 -18.78 9.46
C GLU A 196 7.85 -18.61 10.03
N GLN A 197 8.37 -17.38 10.09
CA GLN A 197 9.67 -17.07 10.70
C GLN A 197 9.68 -17.17 12.23
N VAL A 198 8.52 -17.25 12.91
CA VAL A 198 8.47 -17.39 14.38
C VAL A 198 9.11 -18.73 14.80
N PRO A 199 10.16 -18.72 15.63
CA PRO A 199 10.88 -19.93 16.04
C PRO A 199 9.95 -21.01 16.61
N LYS A 200 10.10 -22.25 16.11
CA LYS A 200 9.31 -23.40 16.62
C LYS A 200 9.43 -23.59 18.13
N LYS A 201 10.60 -23.30 18.70
CA LYS A 201 10.84 -23.36 20.16
C LYS A 201 9.90 -22.44 20.95
N LEU A 202 9.56 -21.25 20.44
CA LEU A 202 8.60 -20.36 21.11
C LEU A 202 7.20 -20.96 21.10
N ARG A 203 6.81 -21.58 19.98
CA ARG A 203 5.52 -22.27 19.84
C ARG A 203 5.43 -23.45 20.81
N GLU A 204 6.45 -24.30 20.84
CA GLU A 204 6.53 -25.46 21.73
C GLU A 204 6.58 -25.06 23.21
N ALA A 205 7.30 -23.99 23.57
CA ALA A 205 7.33 -23.47 24.93
C ALA A 205 5.95 -22.98 25.40
N ALA A 206 5.21 -22.27 24.54
CA ALA A 206 3.85 -21.84 24.83
C ALA A 206 2.91 -23.03 25.08
N TYR A 207 2.98 -24.08 24.25
CA TYR A 207 2.22 -25.30 24.49
C TYR A 207 2.69 -26.06 25.73
N GLY A 208 3.99 -26.05 26.03
CA GLY A 208 4.59 -26.70 27.20
C GLY A 208 4.12 -26.14 28.55
N ILE A 209 3.72 -24.87 28.60
CA ILE A 209 3.11 -24.25 29.79
C ILE A 209 1.57 -24.40 29.82
N GLY A 210 0.98 -25.19 28.91
CA GLY A 210 -0.45 -25.45 28.84
C GLY A 210 -1.27 -24.37 28.11
N ALA A 211 -0.64 -23.48 27.33
CA ALA A 211 -1.38 -22.49 26.56
C ALA A 211 -2.24 -23.15 25.47
N SER A 212 -3.49 -22.69 25.32
CA SER A 212 -4.34 -23.10 24.20
C SER A 212 -3.80 -22.55 22.87
N ARG A 213 -4.25 -23.11 21.74
CA ARG A 213 -3.88 -22.61 20.39
C ARG A 213 -4.15 -21.11 20.24
N TRP A 214 -5.30 -20.65 20.70
CA TRP A 214 -5.67 -19.23 20.67
C TRP A 214 -4.78 -18.37 21.57
N SER A 215 -4.46 -18.85 22.78
CA SER A 215 -3.56 -18.13 23.68
C SER A 215 -2.14 -18.04 23.11
N SER A 216 -1.63 -19.14 22.55
CA SER A 216 -0.32 -19.17 21.86
C SER A 216 -0.29 -18.21 20.67
N LEU A 217 -1.35 -18.21 19.86
CA LEU A 217 -1.48 -17.30 18.71
C LEU A 217 -1.44 -15.83 19.12
N PHE A 218 -2.33 -15.40 20.02
CA PHE A 218 -2.49 -13.99 20.35
C PHE A 218 -1.41 -13.45 21.30
N ASN A 219 -0.87 -14.29 22.19
CA ASN A 219 0.07 -13.83 23.21
C ASN A 219 1.54 -14.09 22.87
N VAL A 220 1.85 -14.96 21.90
CA VAL A 220 3.23 -15.33 21.56
C VAL A 220 3.52 -15.15 20.07
N ILE A 221 2.74 -15.79 19.20
CA ILE A 221 3.05 -15.85 17.77
C ILE A 221 2.83 -14.50 17.09
N LEU A 222 1.65 -13.88 17.27
CA LEU A 222 1.34 -12.58 16.67
C LEU A 222 2.23 -11.44 17.18
N PRO A 223 2.52 -11.33 18.49
CA PRO A 223 3.47 -10.34 18.97
C PRO A 223 4.88 -10.52 18.37
N ALA A 224 5.35 -11.77 18.25
CA ALA A 224 6.67 -12.06 17.70
C ALA A 224 6.78 -11.75 16.19
N SER A 225 5.68 -11.78 15.45
CA SER A 225 5.64 -11.49 14.00
C SER A 225 5.21 -10.05 13.65
N ILE A 226 4.94 -9.20 14.65
CA ILE A 226 4.32 -7.88 14.41
C ILE A 226 5.18 -6.96 13.53
N SER A 227 6.51 -7.08 13.60
CA SER A 227 7.44 -6.27 12.80
C SER A 227 7.35 -6.58 11.31
N GLY A 228 7.21 -7.87 10.95
CA GLY A 228 7.05 -8.28 9.56
C GLY A 228 5.64 -8.02 9.03
N ILE A 229 4.60 -8.30 9.82
CA ILE A 229 3.20 -7.95 9.48
C ILE A 229 3.09 -6.45 9.20
N ALA A 230 3.64 -5.64 10.09
CA ALA A 230 3.67 -4.19 9.91
C ALA A 230 4.42 -3.76 8.65
N GLY A 231 5.56 -4.40 8.33
CA GLY A 231 6.28 -4.17 7.07
C GLY A 231 5.41 -4.42 5.85
N GLY A 232 4.61 -5.49 5.87
CA GLY A 232 3.65 -5.80 4.81
C GLY A 232 2.53 -4.77 4.67
N VAL A 233 1.98 -4.29 5.80
CA VAL A 233 0.96 -3.23 5.83
C VAL A 233 1.53 -1.91 5.30
N LEU A 234 2.76 -1.54 5.66
CA LEU A 234 3.42 -0.34 5.15
C LEU A 234 3.63 -0.41 3.63
N LEU A 235 4.05 -1.57 3.11
CA LEU A 235 4.20 -1.76 1.67
C LEU A 235 2.85 -1.66 0.94
N ALA A 236 1.80 -2.26 1.52
CA ALA A 236 0.44 -2.18 1.00
C ALA A 236 -0.10 -0.74 0.99
N LEU A 237 0.20 0.06 2.02
CA LEU A 237 -0.16 1.47 2.09
C LEU A 237 0.50 2.30 0.98
N GLY A 238 1.81 2.12 0.78
CA GLY A 238 2.52 2.78 -0.31
C GLY A 238 1.93 2.43 -1.68
N ARG A 239 1.56 1.16 -1.90
CA ARG A 239 0.87 0.74 -3.12
C ARG A 239 -0.52 1.36 -3.25
N ALA A 240 -1.32 1.37 -2.19
CA ALA A 240 -2.68 1.90 -2.24
C ALA A 240 -2.71 3.40 -2.56
N MET A 241 -1.78 4.17 -1.98
CA MET A 241 -1.68 5.62 -2.24
C MET A 241 -1.20 5.92 -3.66
N GLY A 242 -0.34 5.07 -4.22
CA GLY A 242 0.22 5.21 -5.57
C GLY A 242 -0.59 4.51 -6.67
N GLU A 243 -1.68 3.82 -6.35
CA GLU A 243 -2.47 3.10 -7.35
C GLU A 243 -3.07 4.10 -8.34
N THR A 244 -2.81 3.85 -9.61
CA THR A 244 -3.12 4.79 -10.69
C THR A 244 -4.21 4.20 -11.57
N MET A 245 -3.88 3.20 -12.38
CA MET A 245 -4.75 2.80 -13.50
C MET A 245 -6.05 2.13 -13.07
N ALA A 246 -6.00 1.21 -12.10
CA ALA A 246 -7.23 0.53 -11.65
C ALA A 246 -8.23 1.52 -11.04
N VAL A 247 -7.71 2.46 -10.25
CA VAL A 247 -8.51 3.49 -9.58
C VAL A 247 -9.06 4.51 -10.57
N THR A 248 -8.24 5.00 -11.52
CA THR A 248 -8.69 5.91 -12.58
C THR A 248 -9.88 5.36 -13.36
N MET A 249 -9.91 4.05 -13.62
CA MET A 249 -11.00 3.44 -14.38
C MET A 249 -12.33 3.42 -13.65
N ILE A 250 -12.34 3.41 -12.30
CA ILE A 250 -13.56 3.15 -11.53
C ILE A 250 -13.92 4.23 -10.49
N ILE A 251 -13.05 5.19 -10.19
CA ILE A 251 -13.33 6.22 -9.17
C ILE A 251 -14.30 7.31 -9.64
N GLY A 252 -14.46 7.47 -10.97
CA GLY A 252 -15.37 8.43 -11.60
C GLY A 252 -14.74 9.77 -12.02
N ASN A 253 -13.48 10.03 -11.65
CA ASN A 253 -12.64 11.15 -12.13
C ASN A 253 -13.31 12.54 -12.04
N SER A 254 -13.95 12.84 -10.91
CA SER A 254 -14.67 14.09 -10.71
C SER A 254 -13.99 15.00 -9.69
N ASN A 255 -13.83 16.28 -10.02
CA ASN A 255 -13.34 17.31 -9.09
C ASN A 255 -14.43 17.83 -8.14
N ASN A 256 -15.71 17.50 -8.39
CA ASN A 256 -16.80 17.90 -7.51
C ASN A 256 -16.72 17.12 -6.19
N PHE A 257 -16.36 17.84 -5.13
CA PHE A 257 -16.24 17.25 -3.81
C PHE A 257 -17.61 16.77 -3.28
N SER A 258 -17.62 15.56 -2.74
CA SER A 258 -18.73 14.97 -2.02
C SER A 258 -18.21 14.14 -0.86
N TRP A 259 -18.94 14.16 0.26
CA TRP A 259 -18.64 13.29 1.41
C TRP A 259 -19.04 11.83 1.19
N SER A 260 -19.94 11.58 0.24
CA SER A 260 -20.47 10.24 -0.01
C SER A 260 -19.46 9.39 -0.80
N ILE A 261 -19.25 8.15 -0.36
CA ILE A 261 -18.39 7.20 -1.12
C ILE A 261 -19.07 6.65 -2.37
N PHE A 262 -20.39 6.78 -2.47
CA PHE A 262 -21.12 6.41 -3.69
C PHE A 262 -21.07 7.51 -4.74
N ALA A 263 -20.50 8.68 -4.42
CA ALA A 263 -20.27 9.74 -5.37
C ALA A 263 -18.94 9.51 -6.13
N PRO A 264 -18.83 10.02 -7.37
CA PRO A 264 -17.57 10.12 -8.08
C PRO A 264 -16.53 10.89 -7.27
N GLY A 265 -15.29 10.41 -7.27
CA GLY A 265 -14.17 11.09 -6.64
C GLY A 265 -12.99 11.22 -7.60
N TYR A 266 -11.86 11.65 -7.06
CA TYR A 266 -10.60 11.73 -7.78
C TYR A 266 -9.44 11.41 -6.84
N THR A 267 -8.39 10.73 -7.30
CA THR A 267 -7.12 10.60 -6.57
C THR A 267 -6.05 11.45 -7.25
N ILE A 268 -4.98 11.79 -6.52
CA ILE A 268 -3.85 12.50 -7.12
C ILE A 268 -3.25 11.70 -8.28
N SER A 269 -3.07 10.39 -8.12
CA SER A 269 -2.55 9.51 -9.17
C SER A 269 -3.44 9.51 -10.42
N ALA A 270 -4.76 9.46 -10.24
CA ALA A 270 -5.70 9.53 -11.36
C ALA A 270 -5.70 10.91 -12.02
N LEU A 271 -5.60 11.98 -11.24
CA LEU A 271 -5.49 13.35 -11.73
C LEU A 271 -4.26 13.53 -12.62
N LEU A 272 -3.11 13.02 -12.18
CA LEU A 272 -1.88 13.00 -12.97
C LEU A 272 -2.05 12.18 -14.24
N ALA A 273 -2.60 10.97 -14.14
CA ALA A 273 -2.75 10.08 -15.29
C ALA A 273 -3.65 10.67 -16.39
N ASN A 274 -4.76 11.32 -16.02
CA ASN A 274 -5.71 11.88 -16.98
C ASN A 274 -5.24 13.22 -17.56
N GLN A 275 -4.65 14.09 -16.74
CA GLN A 275 -4.43 15.49 -17.12
C GLN A 275 -3.01 15.77 -17.62
N PHE A 276 -2.01 14.94 -17.29
CA PHE A 276 -0.62 15.26 -17.57
C PHE A 276 -0.30 15.23 -19.07
N GLY A 277 -0.92 14.33 -19.83
CA GLY A 277 -0.68 14.21 -21.28
C GLY A 277 -1.19 15.39 -22.11
N GLU A 278 -2.19 16.11 -21.59
CA GLU A 278 -2.83 17.25 -22.27
C GLU A 278 -2.49 18.60 -21.60
N ALA A 279 -1.64 18.59 -20.57
CA ALA A 279 -1.31 19.79 -19.80
C ALA A 279 -0.37 20.72 -20.57
N ASP A 280 -0.65 22.02 -20.51
CA ASP A 280 0.22 23.08 -21.03
C ASP A 280 0.38 24.21 -20.00
N GLY A 281 1.52 24.91 -20.06
CA GLY A 281 1.89 26.03 -19.20
C GLY A 281 1.64 25.77 -17.71
N SER A 282 0.82 26.64 -17.09
CA SER A 282 0.55 26.60 -15.64
C SER A 282 -0.15 25.31 -15.15
N GLN A 283 -0.75 24.53 -16.05
CA GLN A 283 -1.34 23.23 -15.70
C GLN A 283 -0.25 22.21 -15.34
N VAL A 284 0.87 22.20 -16.07
CA VAL A 284 2.01 21.29 -15.80
C VAL A 284 2.56 21.55 -14.41
N SER A 285 2.84 22.83 -14.08
CA SER A 285 3.31 23.21 -12.74
C SER A 285 2.30 22.81 -11.65
N SER A 286 1.00 22.94 -11.91
CA SER A 286 -0.04 22.60 -10.92
C SER A 286 -0.16 21.09 -10.70
N LEU A 287 0.02 20.29 -11.75
CA LEU A 287 0.12 18.84 -11.65
C LEU A 287 1.40 18.42 -10.92
N MET A 288 2.53 19.07 -11.19
CA MET A 288 3.78 18.84 -10.44
C MET A 288 3.61 19.19 -8.96
N TYR A 289 2.82 20.23 -8.64
CA TYR A 289 2.51 20.55 -7.25
C TYR A 289 1.66 19.44 -6.59
N ALA A 290 0.65 18.92 -7.29
CA ALA A 290 -0.11 17.76 -6.81
C ALA A 290 0.78 16.53 -6.59
N ALA A 291 1.69 16.23 -7.53
CA ALA A 291 2.67 15.15 -7.39
C ALA A 291 3.61 15.36 -6.19
N PHE A 292 4.09 16.58 -5.98
CA PHE A 292 4.89 16.95 -4.83
C PHE A 292 4.15 16.71 -3.51
N ILE A 293 2.87 17.08 -3.45
CA ILE A 293 2.00 16.83 -2.29
C ILE A 293 1.83 15.34 -2.05
N LEU A 294 1.62 14.52 -3.09
CA LEU A 294 1.55 13.07 -2.96
C LEU A 294 2.85 12.48 -2.40
N MET A 295 4.02 12.95 -2.86
CA MET A 295 5.32 12.53 -2.33
C MET A 295 5.49 12.91 -0.85
N LEU A 296 5.12 14.14 -0.47
CA LEU A 296 5.18 14.57 0.93
C LEU A 296 4.20 13.78 1.81
N MET A 297 2.97 13.58 1.34
CA MET A 297 1.94 12.84 2.05
C MET A 297 2.35 11.39 2.27
N THR A 298 2.85 10.71 1.24
CA THR A 298 3.36 9.33 1.35
C THR A 298 4.54 9.25 2.32
N LEU A 299 5.48 10.21 2.27
CA LEU A 299 6.61 10.26 3.20
C LEU A 299 6.16 10.43 4.65
N ILE A 300 5.28 11.41 4.93
CA ILE A 300 4.77 11.71 6.28
C ILE A 300 4.04 10.50 6.84
N ILE A 301 3.16 9.90 6.05
CA ILE A 301 2.37 8.73 6.47
C ILE A 301 3.30 7.53 6.71
N ASN A 302 4.28 7.29 5.86
CA ASN A 302 5.24 6.20 6.06
C ASN A 302 6.11 6.41 7.31
N ILE A 303 6.57 7.63 7.57
CA ILE A 303 7.33 7.95 8.80
C ILE A 303 6.46 7.72 10.03
N PHE A 304 5.21 8.22 10.02
CA PHE A 304 4.27 8.04 11.12
C PHE A 304 3.97 6.56 11.38
N ALA A 305 3.69 5.81 10.32
CA ALA A 305 3.37 4.40 10.43
C ALA A 305 4.60 3.58 10.87
N GLN A 306 5.81 3.88 10.38
CA GLN A 306 7.04 3.26 10.87
C GLN A 306 7.31 3.58 12.34
N TRP A 307 7.05 4.82 12.78
CA TRP A 307 7.16 5.21 14.18
C TRP A 307 6.19 4.42 15.08
N LEU A 308 4.92 4.27 14.64
CA LEU A 308 3.92 3.48 15.35
C LEU A 308 4.38 2.02 15.51
N VAL A 309 4.92 1.44 14.45
CA VAL A 309 5.39 0.05 14.42
C VAL A 309 6.58 -0.15 15.36
N ARG A 310 7.57 0.76 15.35
CA ARG A 310 8.71 0.68 16.28
C ARG A 310 8.27 0.70 17.74
N LYS A 311 7.26 1.51 18.07
CA LYS A 311 6.73 1.57 19.43
C LYS A 311 6.04 0.27 19.85
N LEU A 312 5.41 -0.43 18.91
CA LEU A 312 4.78 -1.74 19.16
C LEU A 312 5.80 -2.87 19.21
N SER A 313 6.84 -2.83 18.37
CA SER A 313 7.88 -3.85 18.33
C SER A 313 8.80 -3.82 19.55
N LEU A 314 9.08 -2.66 20.13
CA LEU A 314 9.94 -2.52 21.33
C LEU A 314 9.30 -3.05 22.62
N LYS A 315 8.04 -3.47 22.59
CA LYS A 315 7.32 -4.01 23.75
C LYS A 315 7.54 -5.53 23.92
N TYR A 316 8.16 -6.20 22.95
CA TYR A 316 8.40 -7.64 22.91
C TYR A 316 9.80 -7.96 22.38
#